data_AF-A0A662SED0-F1
#
_entry.id   AF-A0A662SED0-F1
#
_cell.length_a   1.000
_cell.length_b   1.000
_cell.length_c   1.000
_cell.angle_alpha   90.00
_cell.angle_beta   90.00
_cell.angle_gamma   90.00
#
_symmetry.space_group_name_H-M   'P 1'
#
loop_
_entity.id
_entity.type
_entity.pdbx_description
1 polymer ?
#
loop_
_entity_poly.entity_id
_entity_poly.type
_entity_poly.pdbx_seq_one_letter_code
_entity_poly.pdbx_strand_id
1 'polypeptide(L)'
;MVTSNTNLEEYFVDLDEDLRKRYGARMPDDPKEVYKLPEVQRALLSSLCKVLLILLDFKPHTAEELERRTGARRAVARIHDLKKMGLNIEAKWDETRPLTRVYQLKPPLPFKDPFGVICKKRIEDWWGTV
;
A
#
# COMPACT_ATOMS: atom_id res chain seq x y z
N MET A 1 -31.96 -5.58 2.77
CA MET A 1 -31.35 -4.82 3.88
C MET A 1 -30.45 -5.76 4.66
N VAL A 2 -29.20 -5.31 4.87
CA VAL A 2 -28.18 -5.75 5.86
C VAL A 2 -27.78 -7.24 5.90
N THR A 3 -26.67 -7.59 5.24
CA THR A 3 -25.72 -8.65 5.66
C THR A 3 -24.33 -8.37 5.04
N SER A 4 -23.59 -7.38 5.52
CA SER A 4 -22.20 -7.16 5.05
C SER A 4 -21.20 -6.68 6.12
N ASN A 5 -21.61 -6.44 7.37
CA ASN A 5 -20.69 -5.94 8.40
C ASN A 5 -20.09 -7.03 9.29
N THR A 6 -20.81 -8.12 9.56
CA THR A 6 -20.36 -9.18 10.50
C THR A 6 -19.05 -9.85 10.06
N ASN A 7 -18.86 -10.00 8.74
CA ASN A 7 -17.71 -10.71 8.17
C ASN A 7 -16.41 -9.87 8.18
N LEU A 8 -16.52 -8.55 8.28
CA LEU A 8 -15.36 -7.64 8.32
C LEU A 8 -14.88 -7.42 9.75
N GLU A 9 -15.81 -7.27 10.69
CA GLU A 9 -15.48 -7.10 12.11
C GLU A 9 -14.78 -8.35 12.67
N GLU A 10 -15.29 -9.55 12.39
CA GLU A 10 -14.65 -10.81 12.81
C GLU A 10 -13.23 -10.94 12.21
N TYR A 11 -13.06 -10.63 10.93
CA TYR A 11 -11.75 -10.66 10.26
C TYR A 11 -10.73 -9.69 10.88
N PHE A 12 -11.20 -8.51 11.32
CA PHE A 12 -10.36 -7.52 11.97
C PHE A 12 -9.97 -7.91 13.39
N VAL A 13 -10.87 -8.56 14.14
CA VAL A 13 -10.58 -9.12 15.46
C VAL A 13 -9.51 -10.20 15.35
N ASP A 14 -9.65 -11.12 14.38
CA ASP A 14 -8.66 -12.18 14.14
C ASP A 14 -7.27 -11.61 13.78
N LEU A 15 -7.24 -10.58 12.91
CA LEU A 15 -6.00 -9.93 12.53
C LEU A 15 -5.32 -9.21 13.72
N ASP A 16 -6.09 -8.50 14.55
CA ASP A 16 -5.56 -7.81 15.73
C ASP A 16 -5.02 -8.82 16.76
N GLU A 17 -5.73 -9.92 16.97
CA GLU A 17 -5.27 -10.98 17.88
C GLU A 17 -3.97 -11.64 17.37
N ASP A 18 -3.86 -11.93 16.08
CA ASP A 18 -2.65 -12.46 15.46
C ASP A 18 -1.47 -11.48 15.56
N LEU A 19 -1.70 -10.18 15.34
CA LEU A 19 -0.67 -9.15 15.47
C LEU A 19 -0.19 -9.02 16.93
N ARG A 20 -1.12 -9.01 17.89
CA ARG A 20 -0.78 -8.97 19.33
C ARG A 20 -0.02 -10.20 19.78
N LYS A 21 -0.39 -11.40 19.32
CA LYS A 21 0.35 -12.64 19.60
C LYS A 21 1.78 -12.59 19.05
N ARG A 22 1.95 -12.02 17.85
CA ARG A 22 3.24 -12.06 17.14
C ARG A 22 4.19 -10.93 17.51
N TYR A 23 3.66 -9.74 17.76
CA TYR A 23 4.45 -8.55 18.03
C TYR A 23 4.34 -8.09 19.49
N GLY A 24 3.25 -8.38 20.21
CA GLY A 24 3.09 -8.07 21.64
C GLY A 24 3.51 -6.63 21.99
N ALA A 25 4.43 -6.47 22.94
CA ALA A 25 4.99 -5.18 23.35
C ALA A 25 5.89 -4.49 22.29
N ARG A 26 6.13 -5.12 21.12
CA ARG A 26 6.87 -4.56 19.98
C ARG A 26 5.96 -4.05 18.87
N MET A 27 4.64 -4.08 19.07
CA MET A 27 3.73 -3.48 18.10
C MET A 27 3.99 -1.96 18.06
N PRO A 28 4.21 -1.36 16.88
CA PRO A 28 4.44 0.08 16.81
C PRO A 28 3.21 0.86 17.26
N ASP A 29 3.41 1.86 18.13
CA ASP A 29 2.34 2.76 18.56
C ASP A 29 1.95 3.76 17.45
N ASP A 30 2.87 4.02 16.50
CA ASP A 30 2.60 4.84 15.32
C ASP A 30 1.88 4.01 14.24
N PRO A 31 0.63 4.37 13.86
CA PRO A 31 -0.12 3.70 12.80
C PRO A 31 0.66 3.58 11.48
N LYS A 32 1.57 4.52 11.18
CA LYS A 32 2.37 4.52 9.96
C LYS A 32 3.40 3.39 9.93
N GLU A 33 3.95 3.03 11.08
CA GLU A 33 4.87 1.90 11.20
C GLU A 33 4.11 0.57 11.15
N VAL A 34 2.87 0.54 11.65
CA VAL A 34 1.99 -0.64 11.55
C VAL A 34 1.69 -1.01 10.09
N TYR A 35 1.54 -0.04 9.16
CA TYR A 35 1.34 -0.34 7.73
C TYR A 35 2.55 -1.00 7.05
N LYS A 36 3.73 -0.94 7.65
CA LYS A 36 4.91 -1.62 7.12
C LYS A 36 4.91 -3.11 7.46
N LEU A 37 4.06 -3.56 8.39
CA LEU A 37 3.97 -4.97 8.76
C LEU A 37 3.39 -5.80 7.59
N PRO A 38 4.06 -6.89 7.16
CA PRO A 38 3.61 -7.70 6.03
C PRO A 38 2.18 -8.24 6.16
N GLU A 39 1.76 -8.58 7.37
CA GLU A 39 0.42 -9.09 7.68
C GLU A 39 -0.66 -8.02 7.45
N VAL A 40 -0.43 -6.81 7.97
CA VAL A 40 -1.30 -5.63 7.77
C VAL A 40 -1.40 -5.28 6.29
N GLN A 41 -0.26 -5.29 5.58
CA GLN A 41 -0.27 -5.07 4.14
C GLN A 41 -1.13 -6.11 3.43
N ARG A 42 -0.94 -7.40 3.72
CA ARG A 42 -1.70 -8.48 3.06
C ARG A 42 -3.19 -8.35 3.29
N ALA A 43 -3.59 -8.14 4.54
CA ALA A 43 -4.98 -8.16 4.98
C ALA A 43 -5.75 -6.88 4.57
N LEU A 44 -5.15 -5.70 4.76
CA LEU A 44 -5.90 -4.44 4.73
C LEU A 44 -5.63 -3.60 3.49
N LEU A 45 -4.40 -3.61 2.99
CA LEU A 45 -4.03 -2.72 1.88
C LEU A 45 -4.55 -3.22 0.55
N SER A 46 -5.21 -2.32 -0.18
CA SER A 46 -5.53 -2.54 -1.59
C SER A 46 -4.26 -2.72 -2.42
N SER A 47 -4.39 -3.33 -3.59
CA SER A 47 -3.28 -3.44 -4.55
C SER A 47 -2.69 -2.07 -4.93
N LEU A 48 -3.52 -1.02 -4.99
CA LEU A 48 -3.08 0.36 -5.21
C LEU A 48 -2.16 0.84 -4.07
N CYS A 49 -2.57 0.61 -2.82
CA CYS A 49 -1.84 1.03 -1.64
C CYS A 49 -0.50 0.30 -1.47
N LYS A 50 -0.47 -1.00 -1.76
CA LYS A 50 0.78 -1.77 -1.76
C LYS A 50 1.78 -1.24 -2.78
N VAL A 51 1.31 -0.90 -3.99
CA VAL A 51 2.15 -0.29 -5.02
C VAL A 51 2.67 1.08 -4.58
N LEU A 52 1.82 1.92 -4.01
CA LEU A 52 2.23 3.23 -3.47
C LEU A 52 3.29 3.09 -2.37
N LEU A 53 3.09 2.15 -1.43
CA LEU A 53 4.02 1.95 -0.32
C LEU A 53 5.43 1.58 -0.80
N ILE A 54 5.54 0.77 -1.85
CA ILE A 54 6.85 0.47 -2.46
C ILE A 54 7.43 1.71 -3.12
N LEU A 55 6.65 2.42 -3.95
CA LEU A 55 7.14 3.60 -4.69
C LEU A 55 7.56 4.77 -3.79
N LEU A 56 7.12 4.82 -2.54
CA LEU A 56 7.53 5.81 -1.54
C LEU A 56 9.00 5.66 -1.09
N ASP A 57 9.71 4.61 -1.49
CA ASP A 57 11.16 4.52 -1.32
C ASP A 57 11.95 5.38 -2.34
N PHE A 58 11.24 6.00 -3.30
CA PHE A 58 11.77 6.82 -4.39
C PHE A 58 12.78 6.09 -5.29
N LYS A 59 12.79 4.76 -5.33
CA LYS A 59 13.63 3.97 -6.21
C LYS A 59 12.90 3.57 -7.49
N PRO A 60 13.62 3.28 -8.58
CA PRO A 60 13.03 2.76 -9.79
C PRO A 60 12.63 1.29 -9.62
N HIS A 61 11.39 0.95 -9.98
CA HIS A 61 10.85 -0.42 -9.94
C HIS A 61 10.26 -0.81 -11.28
N THR A 62 10.43 -2.07 -11.70
CA THR A 62 9.71 -2.58 -12.86
C THR A 62 8.27 -2.90 -12.52
N ALA A 63 7.40 -2.92 -13.53
CA ALA A 63 6.03 -3.40 -13.34
C ALA A 63 6.02 -4.82 -12.74
N GLU A 64 6.79 -5.74 -13.31
CA GLU A 64 6.90 -7.13 -12.85
C GLU A 64 7.33 -7.25 -11.38
N GLU A 65 8.32 -6.44 -10.94
CA GLU A 65 8.74 -6.42 -9.55
C GLU A 65 7.58 -5.99 -8.63
N LEU A 66 6.86 -4.94 -9.02
CA LEU A 66 5.71 -4.45 -8.28
C LEU A 66 4.60 -5.51 -8.23
N GLU A 67 4.28 -6.19 -9.33
CA GLU A 67 3.27 -7.26 -9.34
C GLU A 67 3.66 -8.40 -8.39
N ARG A 68 4.92 -8.84 -8.43
CA ARG A 68 5.45 -9.90 -7.57
C ARG A 68 5.41 -9.54 -6.09
N ARG A 69 5.81 -8.32 -5.74
CA ARG A 69 5.89 -7.87 -4.33
C ARG A 69 4.53 -7.52 -3.73
N THR A 70 3.58 -7.08 -4.56
CA THR A 70 2.28 -6.57 -4.08
C THR A 70 1.11 -7.51 -4.36
N GLY A 71 1.28 -8.48 -5.25
CA GLY A 71 0.19 -9.29 -5.80
C GLY A 71 -0.72 -8.54 -6.79
N ALA A 72 -0.36 -7.30 -7.17
CA ALA A 72 -1.16 -6.50 -8.09
C ALA A 72 -0.96 -6.95 -9.55
N ARG A 73 -1.82 -7.84 -10.07
CA ARG A 73 -1.79 -8.37 -11.47
C ARG A 73 -1.86 -7.32 -12.61
N ARG A 74 -1.91 -6.02 -12.27
CA ARG A 74 -1.95 -4.89 -13.21
C ARG A 74 -1.23 -3.70 -12.57
N ALA A 75 0.04 -3.85 -12.18
CA ALA A 75 0.76 -2.79 -11.47
C ALA A 75 0.80 -1.48 -12.28
N VAL A 76 0.93 -1.57 -13.61
CA VAL A 76 0.93 -0.39 -14.50
C VAL A 76 -0.38 0.39 -14.41
N ALA A 77 -1.53 -0.30 -14.31
CA ALA A 77 -2.82 0.37 -14.13
C ALA A 77 -2.88 1.10 -12.79
N ARG A 78 -2.36 0.49 -11.72
CA ARG A 78 -2.28 1.12 -10.39
C ARG A 78 -1.36 2.33 -10.40
N ILE A 79 -0.21 2.25 -11.07
CA ILE A 79 0.68 3.41 -11.27
C ILE A 79 -0.06 4.54 -11.99
N HIS A 80 -0.84 4.21 -13.03
CA HIS A 80 -1.61 5.22 -13.75
C HIS A 80 -2.70 5.87 -12.89
N ASP A 81 -3.38 5.09 -12.05
CA ASP A 81 -4.34 5.62 -11.07
C ASP A 81 -3.64 6.56 -10.07
N LEU A 82 -2.46 6.18 -9.56
CA LEU A 82 -1.65 7.03 -8.68
C LEU A 82 -1.23 8.35 -9.34
N LYS A 83 -0.88 8.32 -10.64
CA LYS A 83 -0.60 9.54 -11.42
C LYS A 83 -1.81 10.45 -11.52
N LYS A 84 -3.00 9.89 -11.76
CA LYS A 84 -4.26 10.65 -11.80
C LYS A 84 -4.59 11.30 -10.45
N MET A 85 -4.12 10.71 -9.35
CA MET A 85 -4.21 11.29 -8.01
C MET A 85 -3.17 12.37 -7.73
N GLY A 86 -2.37 12.77 -8.73
CA GLY A 86 -1.42 13.87 -8.66
C GLY A 86 0.02 13.45 -8.34
N LEU A 87 0.31 12.14 -8.21
CA LEU A 87 1.68 11.70 -7.93
C LEU A 87 2.56 11.79 -9.17
N ASN A 88 3.70 12.45 -9.01
CA ASN A 88 4.71 12.56 -10.05
C ASN A 88 5.51 11.25 -10.16
N ILE A 89 4.99 10.31 -10.96
CA ILE A 89 5.68 9.04 -11.23
C ILE A 89 6.28 9.08 -12.64
N GLU A 90 7.59 9.06 -12.74
CA GLU A 90 8.29 8.97 -14.03
C GLU A 90 8.32 7.52 -14.52
N ALA A 91 8.28 7.35 -15.84
CA ALA A 91 8.51 6.06 -16.49
C ALA A 91 9.70 6.22 -17.44
N LYS A 92 10.74 5.39 -17.27
CA LYS A 92 11.94 5.38 -18.12
C LYS A 92 12.24 3.95 -18.57
N TRP A 93 13.01 3.82 -19.64
CA TRP A 93 13.51 2.51 -20.05
C TRP A 93 14.64 2.07 -19.10
N ASP A 94 14.65 0.79 -18.78
CA ASP A 94 15.71 0.15 -17.99
C ASP A 94 16.98 0.08 -18.85
N GLU A 95 18.07 0.69 -18.36
CA GLU A 95 19.37 0.74 -19.05
C GLU A 95 20.00 -0.65 -19.22
N THR A 96 19.62 -1.61 -18.37
CA THR A 96 20.12 -2.99 -18.41
C THR A 96 19.22 -3.93 -19.20
N ARG A 97 17.95 -3.56 -19.42
CA ARG A 97 16.94 -4.37 -20.09
C ARG A 97 16.19 -3.54 -21.14
N PRO A 98 16.58 -3.59 -22.42
CA PRO A 98 16.18 -2.63 -23.45
C PRO A 98 14.68 -2.60 -23.81
N LEU A 99 13.84 -3.45 -23.22
CA LEU A 99 12.40 -3.49 -23.42
C LEU A 99 11.60 -3.37 -22.11
N THR A 100 12.27 -3.11 -20.99
CA THR A 100 11.62 -3.03 -19.69
C THR A 100 11.47 -1.57 -19.28
N ARG A 101 10.27 -1.17 -18.85
CA ARG A 101 10.07 0.14 -18.23
C ARG A 101 10.23 0.03 -16.72
N VAL A 102 10.94 1.01 -16.15
CA VAL A 102 11.01 1.27 -14.72
C VAL A 102 10.18 2.49 -14.37
N TYR A 103 9.54 2.44 -13.21
CA TYR A 103 8.67 3.46 -12.66
C TYR A 103 9.26 3.96 -11.36
N GLN A 104 9.34 5.28 -11.20
CA GLN A 104 9.93 5.90 -10.02
C GLN A 104 9.08 7.09 -9.58
N LEU A 105 8.72 7.15 -8.30
CA LEU A 105 8.12 8.34 -7.72
C LEU A 105 9.20 9.44 -7.60
N LYS A 106 8.84 10.67 -7.99
CA LYS A 106 9.73 11.83 -7.93
C LYS A 106 9.12 12.93 -7.06
N PRO A 107 9.95 13.66 -6.30
CA PRO A 107 9.52 14.93 -5.72
C PRO A 107 9.26 15.99 -6.82
N PRO A 108 8.51 17.06 -6.51
CA PRO A 108 7.77 17.26 -5.27
C PRO A 108 6.54 16.34 -5.18
N LEU A 109 6.20 15.92 -3.97
CA LEU A 109 4.94 15.20 -3.72
C LEU A 109 3.81 16.21 -3.59
N PRO A 110 2.61 15.94 -4.16
CA PRO A 110 1.45 16.81 -4.03
C PRO A 110 0.91 16.88 -2.59
N PHE A 111 1.28 15.90 -1.74
CA PHE A 111 0.85 15.79 -0.36
C PHE A 111 2.07 15.55 0.54
N LYS A 112 1.99 16.04 1.78
CA LYS A 112 2.99 15.72 2.82
C LYS A 112 3.00 14.23 3.17
N ASP A 113 1.83 13.57 3.05
CA ASP A 113 1.67 12.13 3.28
C ASP A 113 0.73 11.52 2.23
N PRO A 114 1.24 11.17 1.04
CA PRO A 114 0.44 10.56 -0.01
C PRO A 114 -0.23 9.24 0.40
N PHE A 115 0.45 8.45 1.24
CA PHE A 115 -0.08 7.17 1.69
C PHE A 115 -1.31 7.38 2.56
N GLY A 116 -1.18 8.24 3.59
CA GLY A 116 -2.28 8.59 4.47
C GLY A 116 -3.48 9.15 3.70
N VAL A 117 -3.26 9.99 2.69
CA VAL A 117 -4.35 10.59 1.89
C VAL A 117 -5.03 9.56 0.96
N ILE A 118 -4.25 8.73 0.27
CA ILE A 118 -4.78 7.81 -0.76
C ILE A 118 -5.34 6.53 -0.15
N CYS A 119 -4.77 6.06 0.98
CA CYS A 119 -5.05 4.75 1.56
C CYS A 119 -5.88 4.78 2.85
N LYS A 120 -6.31 5.98 3.28
CA LYS A 120 -6.99 6.25 4.55
C LYS A 120 -8.19 5.36 4.86
N LYS A 121 -9.10 5.19 3.89
CA LYS A 121 -10.46 4.69 4.14
C LYS A 121 -10.52 3.32 4.82
N ARG A 122 -9.83 2.31 4.27
CA ARG A 122 -9.86 0.93 4.84
C ARG A 122 -9.11 0.78 6.17
N ILE A 123 -8.21 1.71 6.44
CA ILE A 123 -7.37 1.71 7.63
C ILE A 123 -8.10 2.37 8.79
N GLU A 124 -8.78 3.49 8.53
CA GLU A 124 -9.68 4.13 9.51
C GLU A 124 -10.86 3.23 9.86
N ASP A 125 -11.39 2.49 8.88
CA ASP A 125 -12.43 1.48 9.13
C ASP A 125 -11.92 0.36 10.08
N TRP A 126 -10.61 0.05 10.07
CA TRP A 126 -10.00 -0.99 10.93
C TRP A 126 -9.65 -0.47 12.33
N TRP A 127 -9.07 0.72 12.45
CA TRP A 127 -8.66 1.29 13.75
C TRP A 127 -9.81 1.88 14.57
N GLY A 128 -11.01 1.90 14.01
CA GLY A 128 -12.07 2.77 14.50
C GLY A 128 -11.75 4.20 14.11
N THR A 129 -12.79 4.94 13.74
CA THR A 129 -12.67 6.38 13.51
C THR A 129 -12.12 6.99 14.80
N VAL A 130 -10.89 7.53 14.77
CA VAL A 130 -10.32 8.28 15.90
C VAL A 130 -11.14 9.55 16.12
#